data_AF-A0A6J5TZU8-F1
#
_entry.id   AF-A0A6J5TZU8-F1
#
_cell.length_a   1.000
_cell.length_b   1.000
_cell.length_c   1.000
_cell.angle_alpha   90.00
_cell.angle_beta   90.00
_cell.angle_gamma   90.00
#
_symmetry.space_group_name_H-M   'P 1'
#
loop_
_entity.id
_entity.type
_entity.pdbx_description
1 polymer ?
#
loop_
_entity_poly.entity_id
_entity_poly.type
_entity_poly.pdbx_seq_one_letter_code
_entity_poly.pdbx_strand_id
1 'polypeptide(L)'
;MGKKRSRNKSSRRANPSSAQEGPLSSAQEDPHTGVSAACAKPVALQADRPSSAQEGSSSSAQTAAAYVASPSVANTTAAPAPAQRLYAERQCCLKEFLENCHQWVEEEFNRGCQNMLKILIVEIADLESKDITRGPLTGENIFVIGIEVENLKVLILNTPRECNPGMPCYREQFRTLVSEVVRAWEATRPLATKHFLKMIEYCIPQFYFKQLEWHPLLLSSEEQAELIIHAYIHLQIESKGWKEDYKKVIPRRNVDFRKTLGSAFGFSNVYKFRAVEYQPNPLGALMFYRNAHFHVNDHIYEHQKKNKVKPELIKDALLTTAQKENKLAHFFPEVPLELFNYMLIKGIDINAAI
;
A
#
# COMPACT_ATOMS: atom_id res chain seq x y z
N MET A 1 -53.53 -49.61 7.86
CA MET A 1 -54.56 -49.32 8.90
C MET A 1 -54.08 -49.88 10.25
N GLY A 2 -54.70 -49.51 11.38
CA GLY A 2 -54.45 -50.14 12.70
C GLY A 2 -53.55 -49.33 13.67
N LYS A 3 -54.15 -48.76 14.73
CA LYS A 3 -53.48 -47.93 15.77
C LYS A 3 -53.12 -48.75 17.03
N LYS A 4 -52.20 -48.18 17.86
CA LYS A 4 -51.98 -48.31 19.34
C LYS A 4 -50.69 -49.08 19.74
N ARG A 5 -49.96 -48.77 20.83
CA ARG A 5 -50.03 -47.64 21.82
C ARG A 5 -48.71 -47.47 22.61
N SER A 6 -48.28 -46.21 22.83
CA SER A 6 -47.80 -45.62 24.10
C SER A 6 -46.88 -46.40 25.08
N ARG A 7 -45.75 -45.78 25.44
CA ARG A 7 -45.48 -45.40 26.85
C ARG A 7 -44.54 -44.18 26.99
N ASN A 8 -44.81 -43.32 27.97
CA ASN A 8 -44.02 -42.13 28.30
C ASN A 8 -42.96 -42.43 29.36
N LYS A 9 -41.89 -41.62 29.39
CA LYS A 9 -41.47 -40.96 30.65
C LYS A 9 -40.72 -39.65 30.36
N SER A 10 -41.03 -38.63 31.15
CA SER A 10 -40.32 -37.35 31.21
C SER A 10 -39.74 -37.15 32.61
N SER A 11 -38.74 -36.27 32.74
CA SER A 11 -38.31 -35.71 34.02
C SER A 11 -37.96 -34.23 33.84
N ARG A 12 -38.16 -33.42 34.87
CA ARG A 12 -38.07 -31.94 34.85
C ARG A 12 -37.90 -31.43 36.29
N ARG A 13 -37.17 -30.32 36.47
CA ARG A 13 -36.77 -29.60 37.72
C ARG A 13 -35.27 -29.79 38.08
N ALA A 14 -34.60 -28.86 38.77
CA ALA A 14 -34.80 -27.40 38.91
C ALA A 14 -33.58 -26.74 39.60
N ASN A 15 -33.34 -25.45 39.30
CA ASN A 15 -32.57 -24.48 40.09
C ASN A 15 -33.44 -23.94 41.28
N PRO A 16 -33.00 -23.07 42.25
CA PRO A 16 -31.93 -22.04 42.15
C PRO A 16 -31.16 -21.66 43.45
N SER A 17 -30.40 -20.53 43.37
CA SER A 17 -29.89 -19.66 44.47
C SER A 17 -28.74 -20.22 45.35
N SER A 18 -27.85 -19.45 45.99
CA SER A 18 -27.39 -18.02 45.92
C SER A 18 -26.10 -17.88 46.81
N ALA A 19 -25.34 -16.77 46.99
CA ALA A 19 -25.50 -15.34 46.72
C ALA A 19 -24.12 -14.60 46.56
N GLN A 20 -24.10 -13.31 46.95
CA GLN A 20 -23.05 -12.33 47.33
C GLN A 20 -21.66 -12.83 47.85
N GLU A 21 -20.55 -12.06 47.88
CA GLU A 21 -20.36 -10.58 47.87
C GLU A 21 -18.94 -10.17 47.32
N GLY A 22 -18.57 -8.87 47.28
CA GLY A 22 -17.22 -8.34 46.95
C GLY A 22 -16.75 -7.30 48.01
N PRO A 23 -15.91 -6.27 47.72
CA PRO A 23 -14.99 -5.98 46.60
C PRO A 23 -13.56 -5.50 47.09
N LEU A 24 -12.78 -4.78 46.25
CA LEU A 24 -11.46 -4.12 46.54
C LEU A 24 -10.27 -5.12 46.76
N SER A 25 -8.96 -4.85 46.64
CA SER A 25 -8.08 -3.76 46.13
C SER A 25 -6.61 -4.30 46.09
N SER A 26 -5.53 -3.72 45.55
CA SER A 26 -5.24 -2.65 44.54
C SER A 26 -3.71 -2.54 44.32
N ALA A 27 -3.23 -1.97 43.19
CA ALA A 27 -1.80 -1.83 42.78
C ALA A 27 -1.08 -3.18 42.46
N GLN A 28 0.04 -3.24 41.73
CA GLN A 28 1.11 -2.26 41.47
C GLN A 28 1.79 -2.47 40.09
N GLU A 29 2.42 -1.43 39.53
CA GLU A 29 3.27 -1.47 38.33
C GLU A 29 4.75 -1.69 38.69
N ASP A 30 5.56 -2.28 37.79
CA ASP A 30 6.84 -1.71 37.31
C ASP A 30 7.50 -2.60 36.20
N PRO A 31 8.47 -2.08 35.40
CA PRO A 31 8.68 -2.52 34.02
C PRO A 31 9.88 -3.46 33.75
N HIS A 32 9.91 -4.00 32.52
CA HIS A 32 11.07 -4.68 31.95
C HIS A 32 12.13 -3.70 31.42
N THR A 33 13.39 -3.93 31.80
CA THR A 33 14.58 -3.30 31.19
C THR A 33 15.55 -4.39 30.77
N GLY A 34 15.97 -4.42 29.50
CA GLY A 34 16.75 -5.56 28.97
C GLY A 34 17.16 -5.45 27.50
N VAL A 35 17.62 -4.27 27.06
CA VAL A 35 18.17 -4.08 25.71
C VAL A 35 19.65 -4.47 25.69
N SER A 36 20.04 -5.31 24.72
CA SER A 36 21.45 -5.55 24.35
C SER A 36 21.59 -5.52 22.83
N ALA A 37 21.96 -4.36 22.29
CA ALA A 37 22.30 -4.20 20.88
C ALA A 37 23.82 -4.39 20.67
N ALA A 38 24.21 -4.99 19.54
CA ALA A 38 25.61 -5.20 19.18
C ALA A 38 25.82 -5.02 17.66
N CYS A 39 25.61 -3.80 17.16
CA CYS A 39 25.90 -3.45 15.76
C CYS A 39 27.39 -3.17 15.56
N ALA A 40 27.97 -3.72 14.48
CA ALA A 40 29.32 -3.39 14.04
C ALA A 40 29.36 -2.02 13.32
N LYS A 41 30.51 -1.35 13.38
CA LYS A 41 30.74 -0.05 12.72
C LYS A 41 31.13 -0.22 11.24
N PRO A 42 30.58 0.56 10.30
CA PRO A 42 31.20 0.74 8.99
C PRO A 42 32.43 1.67 9.08
N VAL A 43 33.33 1.55 8.10
CA VAL A 43 34.50 2.42 7.91
C VAL A 43 34.23 3.33 6.71
N ALA A 44 34.57 4.62 6.83
CA ALA A 44 34.42 5.60 5.76
C ALA A 44 35.68 5.68 4.89
N LEU A 45 35.56 6.18 3.65
CA LEU A 45 36.55 7.05 3.01
C LEU A 45 35.97 7.81 1.80
N GLN A 46 36.73 8.83 1.39
CA GLN A 46 36.42 9.88 0.40
C GLN A 46 36.14 9.32 -1.02
N ALA A 47 35.32 9.90 -1.92
CA ALA A 47 35.01 11.29 -2.26
C ALA A 47 36.09 12.01 -3.10
N ASP A 48 35.76 12.40 -4.34
CA ASP A 48 36.53 13.39 -5.09
C ASP A 48 35.70 14.10 -6.19
N ARG A 49 36.13 15.30 -6.58
CA ARG A 49 35.58 16.14 -7.67
C ARG A 49 36.73 16.83 -8.40
N PRO A 50 36.55 17.20 -9.67
CA PRO A 50 36.85 18.60 -10.01
C PRO A 50 35.84 19.26 -10.96
N SER A 51 35.91 20.59 -11.03
CA SER A 51 35.11 21.48 -11.88
C SER A 51 36.03 22.36 -12.73
N SER A 52 35.67 22.69 -13.98
CA SER A 52 36.19 23.87 -14.70
C SER A 52 35.49 24.11 -16.05
N ALA A 53 35.10 25.36 -16.34
CA ALA A 53 35.22 26.14 -17.61
C ALA A 53 34.95 25.49 -19.01
N GLN A 54 34.75 26.21 -20.12
CA GLN A 54 34.98 27.63 -20.44
C GLN A 54 34.02 28.15 -21.54
N GLU A 55 34.05 29.46 -21.80
CA GLU A 55 33.29 30.16 -22.86
C GLU A 55 33.86 29.98 -24.28
N GLY A 56 33.06 30.31 -25.32
CA GLY A 56 33.53 30.41 -26.71
C GLY A 56 32.52 31.06 -27.66
N SER A 57 32.89 32.18 -28.29
CA SER A 57 32.02 33.01 -29.16
C SER A 57 32.41 32.98 -30.65
N SER A 58 31.42 32.98 -31.55
CA SER A 58 31.45 33.62 -32.90
C SER A 58 30.05 33.45 -33.53
N SER A 59 29.29 34.47 -33.99
CA SER A 59 29.57 35.65 -34.85
C SER A 59 29.65 35.33 -36.35
N SER A 60 28.59 35.72 -37.08
CA SER A 60 28.65 36.13 -38.50
C SER A 60 27.47 37.05 -38.86
N ALA A 61 27.78 38.19 -39.49
CA ALA A 61 26.81 39.04 -40.20
C ALA A 61 26.74 38.56 -41.68
N GLN A 62 26.00 39.13 -42.65
CA GLN A 62 25.20 40.37 -42.77
C GLN A 62 24.25 40.16 -43.99
N THR A 63 23.20 40.95 -44.20
CA THR A 63 23.11 42.00 -45.25
C THR A 63 21.65 42.46 -45.36
N ALA A 64 21.40 43.71 -45.75
CA ALA A 64 20.07 44.34 -45.71
C ALA A 64 19.38 44.51 -47.09
N ALA A 65 18.05 44.64 -47.05
CA ALA A 65 17.24 45.33 -48.05
C ALA A 65 16.06 46.00 -47.32
N ALA A 66 15.63 47.19 -47.74
CA ALA A 66 14.61 47.98 -47.05
C ALA A 66 13.37 48.23 -47.92
N TYR A 67 12.18 48.26 -47.30
CA TYR A 67 10.96 48.81 -47.91
C TYR A 67 9.97 49.32 -46.86
N VAL A 68 9.28 50.43 -47.18
CA VAL A 68 8.32 51.18 -46.35
C VAL A 68 7.33 51.88 -47.30
N ALA A 69 6.04 52.06 -47.04
CA ALA A 69 5.19 51.67 -45.89
C ALA A 69 4.19 50.56 -46.34
N SER A 70 2.93 50.37 -45.88
CA SER A 70 2.04 51.07 -44.94
C SER A 70 0.98 50.08 -44.39
N PRO A 71 0.20 50.39 -43.34
CA PRO A 71 -0.59 49.39 -42.62
C PRO A 71 -1.93 49.06 -43.29
N SER A 72 -2.43 47.84 -43.05
CA SER A 72 -3.84 47.50 -43.11
C SER A 72 -4.22 46.66 -41.90
N VAL A 73 -5.34 46.98 -41.26
CA VAL A 73 -5.75 46.39 -39.99
C VAL A 73 -6.60 45.14 -40.22
N ALA A 74 -6.07 43.99 -39.81
CA ALA A 74 -6.84 42.75 -39.66
C ALA A 74 -6.63 42.22 -38.23
N ASN A 75 -7.46 42.67 -37.29
CA ASN A 75 -7.50 42.13 -35.92
C ASN A 75 -8.13 40.73 -35.91
N THR A 76 -7.45 39.76 -36.49
CA THR A 76 -7.68 38.35 -36.21
C THR A 76 -6.80 37.99 -35.02
N THR A 77 -7.31 38.22 -33.82
CA THR A 77 -6.74 37.62 -32.60
C THR A 77 -7.00 36.12 -32.66
N ALA A 78 -6.15 35.41 -33.40
CA ALA A 78 -6.00 33.98 -33.24
C ALA A 78 -5.60 33.76 -31.77
N ALA A 79 -6.52 33.19 -30.98
CA ALA A 79 -6.16 32.66 -29.68
C ALA A 79 -4.95 31.74 -29.90
N PRO A 80 -3.88 31.84 -29.08
CA PRO A 80 -2.64 31.13 -29.34
C PRO A 80 -2.96 29.63 -29.45
N ALA A 81 -2.83 29.09 -30.67
CA ALA A 81 -3.12 27.69 -30.97
C ALA A 81 -2.34 26.84 -29.94
N PRO A 82 -3.02 25.98 -29.16
CA PRO A 82 -2.66 25.65 -27.78
C PRO A 82 -1.19 25.25 -27.70
N ALA A 83 -0.37 26.25 -27.33
CA ALA A 83 1.04 26.22 -27.63
C ALA A 83 1.67 25.07 -26.85
N GLN A 84 2.28 24.16 -27.60
CA GLN A 84 2.82 22.88 -27.13
C GLN A 84 3.40 23.04 -25.73
N ARG A 85 2.68 22.55 -24.71
CA ARG A 85 3.18 22.48 -23.33
C ARG A 85 4.23 21.39 -23.29
N LEU A 86 5.40 21.71 -23.82
CA LEU A 86 6.55 20.84 -24.01
C LEU A 86 7.13 20.45 -22.64
N TYR A 87 6.54 19.40 -22.04
CA TYR A 87 7.15 18.41 -21.15
C TYR A 87 8.21 18.88 -20.13
N ALA A 88 8.13 20.12 -19.66
CA ALA A 88 8.73 20.52 -18.40
C ALA A 88 8.05 19.73 -17.29
N GLU A 89 8.82 19.08 -16.41
CA GLU A 89 8.27 18.30 -15.30
C GLU A 89 7.25 19.15 -14.53
N ARG A 90 5.99 18.70 -14.44
CA ARG A 90 4.94 19.47 -13.75
C ARG A 90 5.30 19.53 -12.27
N GLN A 91 5.83 20.67 -11.87
CA GLN A 91 6.23 21.01 -10.52
C GLN A 91 5.15 21.89 -9.89
N CYS A 92 4.59 21.45 -8.75
CA CYS A 92 3.61 22.19 -7.97
C CYS A 92 3.76 21.84 -6.48
N CYS A 93 3.25 22.68 -5.59
CA CYS A 93 3.18 22.32 -4.18
C CYS A 93 2.06 21.27 -3.96
N LEU A 94 2.16 20.46 -2.90
CA LEU A 94 1.19 19.41 -2.62
C LEU A 94 -0.23 19.96 -2.44
N LYS A 95 -0.38 21.18 -1.94
CA LYS A 95 -1.66 21.88 -1.87
C LYS A 95 -2.28 22.08 -3.25
N GLU A 96 -1.54 22.64 -4.20
CA GLU A 96 -1.97 22.76 -5.59
C GLU A 96 -2.26 21.40 -6.22
N PHE A 97 -1.46 20.37 -5.93
CA PHE A 97 -1.70 19.00 -6.42
C PHE A 97 -3.07 18.47 -5.96
N LEU A 98 -3.40 18.62 -4.66
CA LEU A 98 -4.67 18.17 -4.09
C LEU A 98 -5.87 19.02 -4.56
N GLU A 99 -5.71 20.34 -4.68
CA GLU A 99 -6.75 21.26 -5.18
C GLU A 99 -7.05 21.06 -6.69
N ASN A 100 -6.06 20.61 -7.48
CA ASN A 100 -6.20 20.33 -8.92
C ASN A 100 -6.66 18.89 -9.25
N CYS A 101 -7.25 18.18 -8.29
CA CYS A 101 -7.78 16.81 -8.48
C CYS A 101 -8.69 16.65 -9.71
N HIS A 102 -9.44 17.70 -10.06
CA HIS A 102 -10.34 17.78 -11.22
C HIS A 102 -9.65 17.69 -12.60
N GLN A 103 -8.31 17.64 -12.67
CA GLN A 103 -7.52 17.54 -13.90
C GLN A 103 -7.04 16.12 -14.21
N TRP A 104 -7.35 15.17 -13.33
CA TRP A 104 -6.94 13.77 -13.40
C TRP A 104 -8.18 12.86 -13.49
N VAL A 105 -8.01 11.63 -13.96
CA VAL A 105 -9.01 10.58 -13.70
C VAL A 105 -8.95 10.21 -12.22
N GLU A 106 -10.08 9.86 -11.59
CA GLU A 106 -10.15 9.58 -10.15
C GLU A 106 -9.18 8.47 -9.71
N GLU A 107 -9.01 7.42 -10.53
CA GLU A 107 -8.06 6.33 -10.27
C GLU A 107 -6.60 6.81 -10.34
N GLU A 108 -6.26 7.69 -11.29
CA GLU A 108 -4.93 8.32 -11.41
C GLU A 108 -4.66 9.23 -10.20
N PHE A 109 -5.59 10.12 -9.84
CA PHE A 109 -5.42 11.01 -8.69
C PHE A 109 -5.19 10.22 -7.38
N ASN A 110 -5.96 9.15 -7.18
CA ASN A 110 -5.78 8.25 -6.05
C ASN A 110 -4.41 7.57 -6.08
N ARG A 111 -3.95 7.09 -7.26
CA ARG A 111 -2.62 6.49 -7.42
C ARG A 111 -1.48 7.49 -7.20
N GLY A 112 -1.62 8.72 -7.67
CA GLY A 112 -0.67 9.80 -7.41
C GLY A 112 -0.58 10.14 -5.92
N CYS A 113 -1.72 10.22 -5.23
CA CYS A 113 -1.78 10.38 -3.78
C CYS A 113 -1.14 9.20 -3.03
N GLN A 114 -1.38 7.95 -3.46
CA GLN A 114 -0.71 6.76 -2.90
C GLN A 114 0.81 6.87 -2.99
N ASN A 115 1.35 7.11 -4.19
CA ASN A 115 2.79 7.20 -4.43
C ASN A 115 3.42 8.38 -3.69
N MET A 116 2.74 9.53 -3.64
CA MET A 116 3.17 10.70 -2.86
C MET A 116 3.30 10.37 -1.36
N LEU A 117 2.35 9.63 -0.77
CA LEU A 117 2.45 9.18 0.62
C LEU A 117 3.57 8.15 0.84
N LYS A 118 3.82 7.23 -0.10
CA LYS A 118 4.95 6.28 -0.04
C LYS A 118 6.29 7.02 0.03
N ILE A 119 6.50 8.00 -0.87
CA ILE A 119 7.75 8.77 -0.93
C ILE A 119 7.93 9.61 0.34
N LEU A 120 6.87 10.25 0.86
CA LEU A 120 6.96 10.99 2.14
C LEU A 120 7.33 10.10 3.33
N ILE A 121 6.88 8.83 3.37
CA ILE A 121 7.28 7.89 4.42
C ILE A 121 8.80 7.62 4.35
N VAL A 122 9.34 7.41 3.15
CA VAL A 122 10.78 7.18 2.94
C VAL A 122 11.59 8.42 3.31
N GLU A 123 11.22 9.60 2.81
CA GLU A 123 11.91 10.86 3.12
C GLU A 123 11.91 11.16 4.62
N ILE A 124 10.76 11.01 5.31
CA ILE A 124 10.69 11.20 6.77
C ILE A 124 11.56 10.16 7.51
N ALA A 125 11.50 8.88 7.14
CA ALA A 125 12.33 7.84 7.76
C ALA A 125 13.83 8.08 7.54
N ASP A 126 14.21 8.64 6.39
CA ASP A 126 15.59 8.98 6.05
C ASP A 126 16.04 10.33 6.65
N LEU A 127 15.13 11.20 7.09
CA LEU A 127 15.47 12.34 7.96
C LEU A 127 15.65 11.90 9.42
N GLU A 128 14.80 10.98 9.89
CA GLU A 128 14.93 10.36 11.22
C GLU A 128 16.24 9.58 11.39
N SER A 129 16.80 9.00 10.31
CA SER A 129 18.10 8.31 10.36
C SER A 129 19.31 9.25 10.48
N LYS A 130 19.05 10.56 10.40
CA LYS A 130 20.01 11.66 10.59
C LYS A 130 19.72 12.44 11.89
N ASP A 131 18.87 11.91 12.76
CA ASP A 131 18.28 12.54 13.96
C ASP A 131 17.39 13.77 13.69
N ILE A 132 17.06 14.07 12.43
CA ILE A 132 16.27 15.26 12.02
C ILE A 132 14.77 14.95 12.12
N THR A 133 14.25 14.87 13.34
CA THR A 133 12.85 14.50 13.64
C THR A 133 11.83 15.65 13.53
N ARG A 134 12.30 16.89 13.31
CA ARG A 134 11.47 18.12 13.34
C ARG A 134 11.80 19.05 12.18
N GLY A 135 10.76 19.68 11.65
CA GLY A 135 10.82 20.63 10.52
C GLY A 135 9.44 20.86 9.90
N PRO A 136 9.31 21.75 8.91
CA PRO A 136 8.03 22.06 8.29
C PRO A 136 7.61 20.96 7.29
N LEU A 137 6.37 20.51 7.39
CA LEU A 137 5.75 19.51 6.51
C LEU A 137 4.28 19.90 6.23
N THR A 138 4.09 20.95 5.43
CA THR A 138 2.78 21.47 5.01
C THR A 138 2.57 21.31 3.51
N GLY A 139 1.34 21.52 3.04
CA GLY A 139 1.00 21.44 1.61
C GLY A 139 1.77 22.44 0.73
N GLU A 140 2.25 23.54 1.30
CA GLU A 140 3.08 24.55 0.63
C GLU A 140 4.58 24.17 0.61
N ASN A 141 5.06 23.46 1.64
CA ASN A 141 6.47 23.06 1.77
C ASN A 141 6.80 21.72 1.11
N ILE A 142 5.80 20.89 0.81
CA ILE A 142 5.97 19.65 0.04
C ILE A 142 5.78 19.98 -1.45
N PHE A 143 6.75 19.60 -2.27
CA PHE A 143 6.70 19.77 -3.73
C PHE A 143 6.51 18.42 -4.42
N VAL A 144 5.52 18.33 -5.30
CA VAL A 144 5.26 17.19 -6.17
C VAL A 144 5.75 17.53 -7.57
N ILE A 145 6.62 16.68 -8.11
CA ILE A 145 7.27 16.86 -9.42
C ILE A 145 7.00 15.62 -10.27
N GLY A 146 6.28 15.77 -11.38
CA GLY A 146 6.05 14.68 -12.34
C GLY A 146 4.78 14.89 -13.15
N ILE A 147 4.70 14.22 -14.30
CA ILE A 147 3.54 14.29 -15.22
C ILE A 147 2.69 13.02 -15.11
N GLU A 148 3.34 11.87 -14.95
CA GLU A 148 2.71 10.54 -14.79
C GLU A 148 2.76 10.11 -13.32
N VAL A 149 1.77 9.36 -12.86
CA VAL A 149 1.62 9.03 -11.43
C VAL A 149 2.66 8.00 -10.95
N GLU A 150 3.17 7.18 -11.87
CA GLU A 150 4.29 6.26 -11.71
C GLU A 150 5.63 6.97 -11.50
N ASN A 151 5.77 8.17 -12.09
CA ASN A 151 7.03 8.91 -12.18
C ASN A 151 7.08 10.16 -11.26
N LEU A 152 6.20 10.22 -10.25
CA LEU A 152 6.19 11.30 -9.27
C LEU A 152 7.42 11.24 -8.36
N LYS A 153 8.04 12.40 -8.16
CA LYS A 153 9.04 12.68 -7.14
C LYS A 153 8.40 13.62 -6.11
N VAL A 154 8.76 13.47 -4.83
CA VAL A 154 8.32 14.38 -3.77
C VAL A 154 9.53 14.95 -3.05
N LEU A 155 9.54 16.25 -2.80
CA LEU A 155 10.62 16.94 -2.08
C LEU A 155 10.06 17.73 -0.89
N ILE A 156 10.72 17.63 0.27
CA ILE A 156 10.39 18.41 1.46
C ILE A 156 11.30 19.66 1.50
N LEU A 157 10.73 20.82 1.18
CA LEU A 157 11.45 22.09 1.18
C LEU A 157 11.66 22.64 2.59
N ASN A 158 12.73 23.41 2.76
CA ASN A 158 13.15 24.03 4.02
C ASN A 158 13.45 23.03 5.16
N THR A 159 13.75 21.78 4.79
CA THR A 159 14.30 20.76 5.69
C THR A 159 15.55 21.29 6.41
N PRO A 160 15.57 21.33 7.75
CA PRO A 160 16.70 21.86 8.51
C PRO A 160 17.89 20.89 8.48
N ARG A 161 19.10 21.41 8.74
CA ARG A 161 20.33 20.59 8.79
C ARG A 161 20.48 19.79 10.08
N GLU A 162 19.82 20.25 11.14
CA GLU A 162 19.89 19.75 12.51
C GLU A 162 18.49 19.82 13.13
N CYS A 163 18.18 18.97 14.11
CA CYS A 163 16.87 18.97 14.74
C CYS A 163 16.66 20.22 15.62
N ASN A 164 15.64 21.01 15.29
CA ASN A 164 15.25 22.19 16.09
C ASN A 164 14.04 21.85 16.98
N PRO A 165 14.17 21.83 18.32
CA PRO A 165 13.05 21.57 19.24
C PRO A 165 11.87 22.53 19.11
N GLY A 166 12.09 23.76 18.61
CA GLY A 166 11.05 24.75 18.35
C GLY A 166 10.22 24.50 17.08
N MET A 167 10.58 23.51 16.27
CA MET A 167 9.82 23.09 15.08
C MET A 167 8.88 21.93 15.41
N PRO A 168 7.74 21.79 14.70
CA PRO A 168 6.83 20.65 14.84
C PRO A 168 7.48 19.33 14.40
N CYS A 169 6.98 18.20 14.92
CA CYS A 169 7.43 16.86 14.56
C CYS A 169 6.99 16.49 13.13
N TYR A 170 7.85 15.84 12.35
CA TYR A 170 7.49 15.37 11.01
C TYR A 170 6.31 14.38 11.03
N ARG A 171 6.30 13.44 11.98
CA ARG A 171 5.24 12.43 12.11
C ARG A 171 3.88 12.99 12.48
N GLU A 172 3.84 14.03 13.32
CA GLU A 172 2.59 14.68 13.74
C GLU A 172 1.93 15.41 12.56
N GLN A 173 2.74 16.12 11.77
CA GLN A 173 2.27 16.76 10.53
C GLN A 173 1.86 15.72 9.48
N PHE A 174 2.64 14.65 9.31
CA PHE A 174 2.32 13.55 8.39
C PHE A 174 1.00 12.86 8.76
N ARG A 175 0.74 12.64 10.07
CA ARG A 175 -0.54 12.12 10.56
C ARG A 175 -1.72 13.01 10.15
N THR A 176 -1.58 14.33 10.26
CA THR A 176 -2.61 15.30 9.86
C THR A 176 -2.85 15.24 8.34
N LEU A 177 -1.79 15.35 7.54
CA LEU A 177 -1.85 15.27 6.08
C LEU A 177 -2.49 13.97 5.57
N VAL A 178 -2.05 12.83 6.10
CA VAL A 178 -2.64 11.52 5.80
C VAL A 178 -4.13 11.49 6.17
N SER A 179 -4.51 12.07 7.30
CA SER A 179 -5.92 12.10 7.74
C SER A 179 -6.81 12.93 6.81
N GLU A 180 -6.26 13.87 6.05
CA GLU A 180 -7.01 14.63 5.04
C GLU A 180 -7.13 13.83 3.73
N VAL A 181 -6.01 13.33 3.20
CA VAL A 181 -5.96 12.58 1.92
C VAL A 181 -6.72 11.25 2.01
N VAL A 182 -6.49 10.46 3.05
CA VAL A 182 -6.90 9.05 3.12
C VAL A 182 -8.37 8.87 3.51
N ARG A 183 -9.03 9.88 4.09
CA ARG A 183 -10.45 9.78 4.47
C ARG A 183 -11.38 9.60 3.27
N ALA A 184 -11.02 10.11 2.09
CA ALA A 184 -11.74 9.82 0.85
C ALA A 184 -11.81 8.32 0.53
N TRP A 185 -10.76 7.56 0.89
CA TRP A 185 -10.66 6.12 0.63
C TRP A 185 -11.37 5.24 1.66
N GLU A 186 -11.90 5.81 2.75
CA GLU A 186 -12.62 5.01 3.77
C GLU A 186 -13.89 4.36 3.19
N ALA A 187 -14.52 4.96 2.18
CA ALA A 187 -15.69 4.38 1.51
C ALA A 187 -15.37 3.12 0.68
N THR A 188 -14.18 3.04 0.08
CA THR A 188 -13.78 1.96 -0.84
C THR A 188 -12.84 0.93 -0.21
N ARG A 189 -11.98 1.34 0.73
CA ARG A 189 -10.99 0.48 1.41
C ARG A 189 -11.07 0.59 2.96
N PRO A 190 -12.26 0.56 3.60
CA PRO A 190 -12.46 0.92 5.02
C PRO A 190 -11.53 0.18 5.99
N LEU A 191 -11.33 -1.12 5.79
CA LEU A 191 -10.47 -1.93 6.64
C LEU A 191 -9.00 -1.47 6.58
N ALA A 192 -8.50 -1.20 5.37
CA ALA A 192 -7.11 -0.77 5.14
C ALA A 192 -6.90 0.69 5.58
N THR A 193 -7.87 1.59 5.31
CA THR A 193 -7.87 2.98 5.82
C THR A 193 -7.80 3.02 7.34
N LYS A 194 -8.70 2.31 8.02
CA LYS A 194 -8.70 2.23 9.49
C LYS A 194 -7.43 1.61 10.06
N HIS A 195 -6.83 0.65 9.34
CA HIS A 195 -5.57 0.03 9.75
C HIS A 195 -4.38 1.00 9.65
N PHE A 196 -4.26 1.71 8.52
CA PHE A 196 -3.17 2.65 8.25
C PHE A 196 -3.16 3.82 9.24
N LEU A 197 -4.31 4.46 9.44
CA LEU A 197 -4.48 5.56 10.40
C LEU A 197 -4.12 5.13 11.83
N LYS A 198 -4.56 3.94 12.24
CA LYS A 198 -4.24 3.34 13.55
C LYS A 198 -2.75 3.07 13.73
N MET A 199 -2.04 2.66 12.68
CA MET A 199 -0.58 2.44 12.75
C MET A 199 0.19 3.76 12.95
N ILE A 200 -0.18 4.81 12.21
CA ILE A 200 0.46 6.14 12.31
C ILE A 200 0.18 6.78 13.66
N GLU A 201 -1.00 6.55 14.24
CA GLU A 201 -1.37 7.03 15.58
C GLU A 201 -0.46 6.50 16.71
N TYR A 202 0.03 5.27 16.64
CA TYR A 202 0.84 4.67 17.73
C TYR A 202 2.33 5.04 17.72
N CYS A 203 2.76 6.03 16.91
CA CYS A 203 4.14 6.52 16.89
C CYS A 203 5.20 5.41 16.72
N ILE A 204 4.88 4.38 15.93
CA ILE A 204 5.68 3.15 15.77
C ILE A 204 7.18 3.41 15.51
N PRO A 205 8.13 2.67 16.11
CA PRO A 205 9.56 2.93 15.92
C PRO A 205 9.99 3.01 14.46
N GLN A 206 11.00 3.86 14.16
CA GLN A 206 11.45 4.24 12.81
C GLN A 206 11.46 3.11 11.77
N PHE A 207 12.00 1.94 12.13
CA PHE A 207 11.98 0.75 11.27
C PHE A 207 10.56 0.45 10.75
N TYR A 208 9.58 0.29 11.65
CA TYR A 208 8.19 0.02 11.29
C TYR A 208 7.50 1.20 10.61
N PHE A 209 7.94 2.44 10.88
CA PHE A 209 7.45 3.61 10.17
C PHE A 209 7.84 3.56 8.69
N LYS A 210 9.11 3.24 8.36
CA LYS A 210 9.53 3.09 6.95
C LYS A 210 8.72 2.02 6.22
N GLN A 211 8.47 0.88 6.87
CA GLN A 211 7.63 -0.20 6.31
C GLN A 211 6.18 0.23 5.96
N LEU A 212 5.68 1.39 6.40
CA LEU A 212 4.36 1.90 5.99
C LEU A 212 4.25 2.11 4.46
N GLU A 213 5.36 2.30 3.74
CA GLU A 213 5.35 2.40 2.27
C GLU A 213 4.79 1.14 1.58
N TRP A 214 4.92 -0.01 2.25
CA TRP A 214 4.39 -1.32 1.83
C TRP A 214 3.02 -1.64 2.42
N HIS A 215 2.39 -0.69 3.13
CA HIS A 215 1.05 -0.90 3.66
C HIS A 215 0.04 -1.06 2.51
N PRO A 216 -0.78 -2.13 2.46
CA PRO A 216 -1.67 -2.45 1.34
C PRO A 216 -2.56 -1.29 0.84
N LEU A 217 -2.92 -0.35 1.71
CA LEU A 217 -3.67 0.86 1.34
C LEU A 217 -2.94 1.75 0.32
N LEU A 218 -1.62 1.84 0.38
CA LEU A 218 -0.79 2.63 -0.52
C LEU A 218 -0.40 1.87 -1.80
N LEU A 219 -0.69 0.58 -1.86
CA LEU A 219 -0.29 -0.26 -2.99
C LEU A 219 -1.35 -0.29 -4.09
N SER A 220 -0.89 -0.40 -5.33
CA SER A 220 -1.71 -0.79 -6.48
C SER A 220 -2.07 -2.27 -6.41
N SER A 221 -3.00 -2.68 -7.26
CA SER A 221 -3.37 -4.10 -7.44
C SER A 221 -2.25 -4.98 -7.99
N GLU A 222 -1.14 -4.41 -8.48
CA GLU A 222 0.00 -5.17 -8.98
C GLU A 222 1.11 -5.23 -7.92
N GLU A 223 1.46 -4.09 -7.31
CA GLU A 223 2.37 -4.04 -6.15
C GLU A 223 1.87 -4.90 -4.98
N GLN A 224 0.56 -4.92 -4.72
CA GLN A 224 -0.03 -5.72 -3.65
C GLN A 224 0.03 -7.22 -3.97
N ALA A 225 -0.04 -7.61 -5.26
CA ALA A 225 0.15 -8.99 -5.69
C ALA A 225 1.62 -9.42 -5.58
N GLU A 226 2.55 -8.56 -6.00
CA GLU A 226 4.00 -8.77 -5.88
C GLU A 226 4.40 -8.94 -4.40
N LEU A 227 3.95 -8.03 -3.52
CA LEU A 227 4.14 -8.15 -2.07
C LEU A 227 3.63 -9.50 -1.52
N ILE A 228 2.41 -9.90 -1.86
CA ILE A 228 1.83 -11.19 -1.44
C ILE A 228 2.69 -12.37 -1.91
N ILE A 229 3.13 -12.35 -3.17
CA ILE A 229 3.84 -13.48 -3.78
C ILE A 229 5.27 -13.55 -3.25
N HIS A 230 6.02 -12.44 -3.25
CA HIS A 230 7.44 -12.42 -2.89
C HIS A 230 7.62 -12.60 -1.38
N ALA A 231 6.83 -11.93 -0.53
CA ALA A 231 6.90 -12.17 0.92
C ALA A 231 6.53 -13.61 1.28
N TYR A 232 5.56 -14.25 0.60
CA TYR A 232 5.28 -15.68 0.79
C TYR A 232 6.47 -16.57 0.37
N ILE A 233 7.17 -16.24 -0.72
CA ILE A 233 8.39 -16.94 -1.18
C ILE A 233 9.53 -16.76 -0.17
N HIS A 234 9.83 -15.54 0.26
CA HIS A 234 10.81 -15.25 1.31
C HIS A 234 10.54 -16.06 2.57
N LEU A 235 9.28 -16.09 3.05
CA LEU A 235 8.89 -16.90 4.19
C LEU A 235 9.10 -18.40 3.95
N GLN A 236 8.86 -18.93 2.74
CA GLN A 236 9.13 -20.33 2.42
C GLN A 236 10.62 -20.71 2.45
N ILE A 237 11.52 -19.78 2.08
CA ILE A 237 12.96 -20.05 1.97
C ILE A 237 13.65 -19.79 3.32
N GLU A 238 13.53 -18.58 3.86
CA GLU A 238 14.30 -18.12 5.02
C GLU A 238 13.65 -18.48 6.37
N SER A 239 12.31 -18.42 6.45
CA SER A 239 11.59 -18.52 7.73
C SER A 239 11.10 -19.93 8.06
N LYS A 240 12.02 -20.83 8.43
CA LYS A 240 11.68 -22.20 8.89
C LYS A 240 10.62 -22.17 9.99
N GLY A 241 9.51 -22.88 9.77
CA GLY A 241 8.39 -22.98 10.72
C GLY A 241 7.36 -21.85 10.68
N TRP A 242 7.51 -20.85 9.81
CA TRP A 242 6.66 -19.64 9.76
C TRP A 242 5.15 -19.92 9.80
N LYS A 243 4.69 -21.02 9.19
CA LYS A 243 3.27 -21.39 9.14
C LYS A 243 2.64 -21.63 10.51
N GLU A 244 3.39 -22.22 11.44
CA GLU A 244 2.89 -22.42 12.81
C GLU A 244 2.98 -21.14 13.64
N ASP A 245 3.91 -20.24 13.32
CA ASP A 245 4.00 -18.93 13.95
C ASP A 245 2.94 -17.96 13.45
N TYR A 246 2.61 -17.98 12.16
CA TYR A 246 1.50 -17.22 11.58
C TYR A 246 0.17 -17.56 12.26
N LYS A 247 -0.09 -18.84 12.56
CA LYS A 247 -1.26 -19.32 13.34
C LYS A 247 -1.28 -18.88 14.81
N LYS A 248 -0.16 -18.42 15.36
CA LYS A 248 -0.05 -17.89 16.74
C LYS A 248 -0.17 -16.36 16.74
N VAL A 249 0.48 -15.70 15.79
CA VAL A 249 0.60 -14.24 15.68
C VAL A 249 -0.67 -13.60 15.10
N ILE A 250 -1.23 -14.18 14.04
CA ILE A 250 -2.40 -13.58 13.35
C ILE A 250 -3.70 -13.97 14.07
N PRO A 251 -4.60 -13.00 14.37
CA PRO A 251 -5.85 -13.25 15.08
C PRO A 251 -6.69 -14.38 14.47
N ARG A 252 -7.13 -15.31 15.32
CA ARG A 252 -7.91 -16.46 14.88
C ARG A 252 -9.32 -16.04 14.46
N ARG A 253 -9.61 -16.14 13.17
CA ARG A 253 -10.95 -16.08 12.57
C ARG A 253 -11.25 -17.35 11.78
N ASN A 254 -12.54 -17.67 11.62
CA ASN A 254 -13.00 -18.73 10.73
C ASN A 254 -13.12 -18.18 9.29
N VAL A 255 -12.66 -18.94 8.29
CA VAL A 255 -12.68 -18.53 6.87
C VAL A 255 -13.55 -19.50 6.06
N ASP A 256 -14.73 -19.06 5.66
CA ASP A 256 -15.66 -19.85 4.84
C ASP A 256 -15.44 -19.62 3.34
N PHE A 257 -14.45 -20.33 2.79
CA PHE A 257 -14.16 -20.33 1.35
C PHE A 257 -15.37 -20.64 0.47
N ARG A 258 -16.31 -21.49 0.93
CA ARG A 258 -17.47 -21.88 0.11
C ARG A 258 -18.44 -20.70 -0.02
N LYS A 259 -18.71 -19.99 1.07
CA LYS A 259 -19.54 -18.79 1.06
C LYS A 259 -18.85 -17.62 0.35
N THR A 260 -17.56 -17.41 0.60
CA THR A 260 -16.80 -16.30 0.02
C THR A 260 -16.58 -16.44 -1.49
N LEU A 261 -16.14 -17.61 -1.97
CA LEU A 261 -15.88 -17.82 -3.41
C LEU A 261 -17.16 -18.12 -4.18
N GLY A 262 -18.16 -18.77 -3.56
CA GLY A 262 -19.45 -19.08 -4.15
C GLY A 262 -19.33 -19.84 -5.49
N SER A 263 -19.69 -19.15 -6.57
CA SER A 263 -19.62 -19.62 -7.96
C SER A 263 -18.48 -18.99 -8.78
N ALA A 264 -17.60 -18.19 -8.17
CA ALA A 264 -16.53 -17.48 -8.86
C ALA A 264 -15.64 -18.44 -9.67
N PHE A 265 -15.78 -18.36 -11.00
CA PHE A 265 -15.13 -19.30 -11.91
C PHE A 265 -13.59 -19.13 -11.89
N GLY A 266 -12.85 -20.22 -12.16
CA GLY A 266 -11.41 -20.28 -11.92
C GLY A 266 -11.08 -20.42 -10.44
N PHE A 267 -11.38 -19.41 -9.61
CA PHE A 267 -11.08 -19.40 -8.16
C PHE A 267 -11.71 -20.57 -7.41
N SER A 268 -12.98 -20.87 -7.71
CA SER A 268 -13.68 -22.04 -7.16
C SER A 268 -13.13 -23.38 -7.65
N ASN A 269 -12.29 -23.41 -8.70
CA ASN A 269 -11.59 -24.61 -9.14
C ASN A 269 -10.26 -24.77 -8.39
N VAL A 270 -9.50 -23.67 -8.17
CA VAL A 270 -8.31 -23.65 -7.30
C VAL A 270 -8.64 -24.16 -5.90
N TYR A 271 -9.78 -23.75 -5.34
CA TYR A 271 -10.24 -24.20 -4.02
C TYR A 271 -10.65 -25.68 -3.99
N LYS A 272 -11.17 -26.22 -5.10
CA LYS A 272 -11.62 -27.62 -5.22
C LYS A 272 -10.50 -28.56 -5.73
N PHE A 273 -9.28 -28.06 -5.90
CA PHE A 273 -8.18 -28.84 -6.44
C PHE A 273 -7.66 -29.85 -5.43
N ARG A 274 -7.95 -31.15 -5.67
CA ARG A 274 -7.83 -32.26 -4.69
C ARG A 274 -6.44 -32.45 -4.06
N ALA A 275 -5.38 -31.87 -4.60
CA ALA A 275 -4.03 -31.96 -4.04
C ALA A 275 -3.73 -30.93 -2.94
N VAL A 276 -4.62 -29.95 -2.69
CA VAL A 276 -4.43 -28.92 -1.66
C VAL A 276 -5.67 -28.76 -0.80
N GLU A 277 -5.52 -28.96 0.51
CA GLU A 277 -6.54 -28.66 1.50
C GLU A 277 -6.26 -27.31 2.18
N TYR A 278 -7.20 -26.38 2.09
CA TYR A 278 -7.11 -25.06 2.70
C TYR A 278 -7.82 -25.06 4.05
N GLN A 279 -7.08 -24.90 5.14
CA GLN A 279 -7.66 -24.80 6.48
C GLN A 279 -8.55 -23.55 6.59
N PRO A 280 -9.71 -23.60 7.27
CA PRO A 280 -10.66 -22.48 7.37
C PRO A 280 -10.19 -21.40 8.36
N ASN A 281 -8.99 -20.86 8.15
CA ASN A 281 -8.29 -19.90 9.00
C ASN A 281 -7.39 -18.96 8.15
N PRO A 282 -6.81 -17.88 8.73
CA PRO A 282 -5.96 -16.94 8.00
C PRO A 282 -4.79 -17.55 7.23
N LEU A 283 -4.15 -18.62 7.73
CA LEU A 283 -3.06 -19.27 7.01
C LEU A 283 -3.58 -19.97 5.74
N GLY A 284 -4.70 -20.69 5.85
CA GLY A 284 -5.33 -21.30 4.68
C GLY A 284 -5.81 -20.25 3.68
N ALA A 285 -6.27 -19.08 4.17
CA ALA A 285 -6.66 -17.96 3.32
C ALA A 285 -5.45 -17.44 2.52
N LEU A 286 -4.34 -17.13 3.19
CA LEU A 286 -3.08 -16.73 2.54
C LEU A 286 -2.57 -17.79 1.55
N MET A 287 -2.60 -19.08 1.92
CA MET A 287 -2.21 -20.17 1.03
C MET A 287 -3.11 -20.28 -0.21
N PHE A 288 -4.42 -20.07 -0.06
CA PHE A 288 -5.35 -20.00 -1.19
C PHE A 288 -5.06 -18.78 -2.07
N TYR A 289 -4.87 -17.62 -1.47
CA TYR A 289 -4.62 -16.34 -2.15
C TYR A 289 -3.39 -16.44 -3.07
N ARG A 290 -2.27 -16.94 -2.52
CA ARG A 290 -1.05 -17.21 -3.28
C ARG A 290 -1.29 -18.24 -4.40
N ASN A 291 -1.96 -19.36 -4.11
CA ASN A 291 -2.20 -20.39 -5.13
C ASN A 291 -3.17 -19.95 -6.24
N ALA A 292 -4.11 -19.07 -5.94
CA ALA A 292 -5.04 -18.51 -6.92
C ALA A 292 -4.32 -17.59 -7.91
N HIS A 293 -3.36 -16.78 -7.46
CA HIS A 293 -2.52 -15.97 -8.34
C HIS A 293 -1.82 -16.78 -9.43
N PHE A 294 -1.25 -17.92 -9.06
CA PHE A 294 -0.62 -18.83 -10.02
C PHE A 294 -1.67 -19.57 -10.89
N HIS A 295 -2.64 -20.27 -10.27
CA HIS A 295 -3.39 -21.33 -10.95
C HIS A 295 -4.80 -20.96 -11.44
N VAL A 296 -5.31 -19.75 -11.17
CA VAL A 296 -6.65 -19.35 -11.67
C VAL A 296 -6.73 -19.36 -13.19
N ASN A 297 -5.67 -18.90 -13.87
CA ASN A 297 -5.61 -18.86 -15.34
C ASN A 297 -5.47 -20.27 -15.94
N ASP A 298 -4.75 -21.19 -15.29
CA ASP A 298 -4.64 -22.60 -15.72
C ASP A 298 -6.03 -23.25 -15.82
N HIS A 299 -6.86 -23.05 -14.80
CA HIS A 299 -8.23 -23.58 -14.75
C HIS A 299 -9.18 -22.89 -15.74
N ILE A 300 -8.98 -21.61 -16.05
CA ILE A 300 -9.73 -20.91 -17.10
C ILE A 300 -9.34 -21.46 -18.48
N TYR A 301 -8.05 -21.50 -18.77
CA TYR A 301 -7.49 -21.98 -20.03
C TYR A 301 -7.96 -23.40 -20.36
N GLU A 302 -7.77 -24.35 -19.44
CA GLU A 302 -8.16 -25.75 -19.65
C GLU A 302 -9.67 -25.96 -19.79
N HIS A 303 -10.51 -25.08 -19.23
CA HIS A 303 -11.95 -25.12 -19.45
C HIS A 303 -12.34 -24.61 -20.84
N GLN A 304 -11.85 -23.44 -21.25
CA GLN A 304 -12.16 -22.88 -22.57
C GLN A 304 -11.64 -23.80 -23.70
N LYS A 305 -10.46 -24.40 -23.53
CA LYS A 305 -9.88 -25.40 -24.42
C LYS A 305 -10.76 -26.65 -24.56
N LYS A 306 -11.32 -27.17 -23.45
CA LYS A 306 -12.28 -28.30 -23.49
C LYS A 306 -13.59 -27.94 -24.19
N ASN A 307 -14.02 -26.69 -24.07
CA ASN A 307 -15.17 -26.13 -24.77
C ASN A 307 -14.87 -25.74 -26.24
N LYS A 308 -13.68 -26.09 -26.78
CA LYS A 308 -13.25 -25.83 -28.16
C LYS A 308 -13.23 -24.34 -28.56
N VAL A 309 -13.05 -23.45 -27.58
CA VAL A 309 -12.84 -22.01 -27.82
C VAL A 309 -11.52 -21.80 -28.58
N LYS A 310 -11.49 -20.86 -29.53
CA LYS A 310 -10.28 -20.56 -30.31
C LYS A 310 -9.19 -19.95 -29.41
N PRO A 311 -7.89 -20.26 -29.61
CA PRO A 311 -6.82 -19.86 -28.68
C PRO A 311 -6.74 -18.36 -28.36
N GLU A 312 -7.08 -17.51 -29.33
CA GLU A 312 -7.08 -16.05 -29.20
C GLU A 312 -8.10 -15.62 -28.16
N LEU A 313 -9.35 -16.11 -28.29
CA LEU A 313 -10.45 -15.87 -27.36
C LEU A 313 -10.23 -16.51 -25.97
N ILE A 314 -9.31 -17.49 -25.86
CA ILE A 314 -8.88 -17.98 -24.53
C ILE A 314 -7.96 -16.97 -23.86
N LYS A 315 -7.02 -16.36 -24.61
CA LYS A 315 -6.09 -15.34 -24.08
C LYS A 315 -6.85 -14.14 -23.50
N ASP A 316 -7.86 -13.66 -24.21
CA ASP A 316 -8.70 -12.53 -23.79
C ASP A 316 -9.57 -12.84 -22.56
N ALA A 317 -9.74 -14.12 -22.21
CA ALA A 317 -10.46 -14.58 -21.02
C ALA A 317 -9.55 -14.83 -19.80
N LEU A 318 -8.22 -14.69 -19.93
CA LEU A 318 -7.28 -14.84 -18.80
C LEU A 318 -7.21 -13.55 -17.98
N LEU A 319 -7.05 -13.68 -16.67
CA LEU A 319 -6.97 -12.53 -15.77
C LEU A 319 -5.53 -11.98 -15.72
N THR A 320 -5.39 -10.65 -15.81
CA THR A 320 -4.13 -9.94 -15.50
C THR A 320 -3.81 -10.01 -13.99
N THR A 321 -2.58 -9.68 -13.60
CA THR A 321 -2.18 -9.65 -12.18
C THR A 321 -3.09 -8.73 -11.36
N ALA A 322 -3.30 -7.49 -11.78
CA ALA A 322 -4.27 -6.57 -11.18
C ALA A 322 -5.69 -7.17 -11.06
N GLN A 323 -6.19 -7.85 -12.10
CA GLN A 323 -7.54 -8.43 -12.11
C GLN A 323 -7.68 -9.64 -11.18
N LYS A 324 -6.59 -10.40 -10.94
CA LYS A 324 -6.56 -11.45 -9.92
C LYS A 324 -6.59 -10.83 -8.53
N GLU A 325 -5.72 -9.86 -8.27
CA GLU A 325 -5.60 -9.19 -6.97
C GLU A 325 -6.90 -8.51 -6.57
N ASN A 326 -7.53 -7.73 -7.46
CA ASN A 326 -8.78 -7.03 -7.16
C ASN A 326 -9.93 -8.00 -6.82
N LYS A 327 -9.92 -9.22 -7.40
CA LYS A 327 -10.88 -10.27 -7.01
C LYS A 327 -10.51 -10.92 -5.68
N LEU A 328 -9.22 -11.21 -5.45
CA LEU A 328 -8.75 -11.83 -4.21
C LEU A 328 -8.88 -10.91 -2.99
N ALA A 329 -8.57 -9.62 -3.13
CA ALA A 329 -8.78 -8.60 -2.11
C ALA A 329 -10.27 -8.34 -1.83
N HIS A 330 -11.15 -8.51 -2.83
CA HIS A 330 -12.60 -8.50 -2.60
C HIS A 330 -13.08 -9.74 -1.82
N PHE A 331 -12.52 -10.92 -2.10
CA PHE A 331 -12.85 -12.16 -1.40
C PHE A 331 -12.31 -12.21 0.04
N PHE A 332 -11.06 -11.78 0.24
CA PHE A 332 -10.32 -11.89 1.51
C PHE A 332 -9.60 -10.58 1.85
N PRO A 333 -10.33 -9.48 2.10
CA PRO A 333 -9.75 -8.13 2.28
C PRO A 333 -8.79 -8.01 3.47
N GLU A 334 -8.79 -8.98 4.39
CA GLU A 334 -7.87 -9.00 5.52
C GLU A 334 -6.51 -9.60 5.16
N VAL A 335 -6.40 -10.49 4.15
CA VAL A 335 -5.17 -11.26 3.89
C VAL A 335 -3.94 -10.38 3.60
N PRO A 336 -4.01 -9.31 2.79
CA PRO A 336 -2.88 -8.38 2.62
C PRO A 336 -2.44 -7.72 3.92
N LEU A 337 -3.39 -7.35 4.79
CA LEU A 337 -3.12 -6.72 6.08
C LEU A 337 -2.60 -7.74 7.11
N GLU A 338 -3.08 -8.98 7.08
CA GLU A 338 -2.60 -10.08 7.92
C GLU A 338 -1.16 -10.46 7.56
N LEU A 339 -0.81 -10.54 6.28
CA LEU A 339 0.58 -10.80 5.85
C LEU A 339 1.50 -9.62 6.20
N PHE A 340 1.10 -8.39 5.86
CA PHE A 340 1.85 -7.18 6.21
C PHE A 340 2.13 -7.09 7.72
N ASN A 341 1.11 -7.28 8.56
CA ASN A 341 1.28 -7.32 10.02
C ASN A 341 2.18 -8.47 10.48
N TYR A 342 2.13 -9.64 9.84
CA TYR A 342 3.04 -10.74 10.19
C TYR A 342 4.51 -10.37 9.94
N MET A 343 4.82 -9.72 8.81
CA MET A 343 6.17 -9.24 8.49
C MET A 343 6.66 -8.27 9.57
N LEU A 344 5.84 -7.28 9.95
CA LEU A 344 6.17 -6.31 11.01
C LEU A 344 6.37 -6.97 12.37
N ILE A 345 5.45 -7.83 12.82
CA ILE A 345 5.54 -8.49 14.13
C ILE A 345 6.75 -9.44 14.20
N LYS A 346 7.24 -9.92 13.04
CA LYS A 346 8.49 -10.68 12.92
C LYS A 346 9.75 -9.85 12.73
N GLY A 347 9.64 -8.52 12.59
CA GLY A 347 10.78 -7.65 12.33
C GLY A 347 11.43 -7.88 10.96
N ILE A 348 10.69 -8.44 9.99
CA ILE A 348 11.20 -8.66 8.64
C ILE A 348 11.12 -7.34 7.87
N ASP A 349 12.24 -6.92 7.27
CA ASP A 349 12.27 -5.77 6.37
C ASP A 349 11.61 -6.17 5.04
N ILE A 350 10.50 -5.51 4.70
CA ILE A 350 9.74 -5.83 3.49
C ILE A 350 10.54 -5.44 2.25
N ASN A 351 11.30 -4.34 2.27
CA ASN A 351 12.18 -3.93 1.16
C ASN A 351 13.26 -4.96 0.84
N ALA A 352 13.69 -5.76 1.82
CA ALA A 352 14.70 -6.81 1.66
C ALA A 352 14.10 -8.21 1.38
N ALA A 353 12.77 -8.32 1.33
CA ALA A 353 12.03 -9.57 1.20
C ALA A 353 11.19 -9.66 -0.09
N ILE A 354 11.23 -8.64 -0.95
CA ILE A 354 10.49 -8.52 -2.21
C ILE A 354 11.41 -8.26 -3.41
#